data_AF-A0AA42HTX8-F1
#
_entry.id   AF-A0AA42HTX8-F1
#
_cell.length_a   1.000
_cell.length_b   1.000
_cell.length_c   1.000
_cell.angle_alpha   90.00
_cell.angle_beta   90.00
_cell.angle_gamma   90.00
#
_symmetry.space_group_name_H-M   'P 1'
#
loop_
_entity.id
_entity.type
_entity.pdbx_description
1 polymer ?
#
loop_
_entity_poly.entity_id
_entity_poly.type
_entity_poly.pdbx_seq_one_letter_code
_entity_poly.pdbx_strand_id
1 'polypeptide(L)'
;MQNGPFPPIKQSALQEHRAQQHFPYLGRDTLDRQRAIFTITDTLNQLGQASRTSTLLRWLGRFDGMEAHLEEDQDPLLCVRALLMAAVAARVSRSTANESPDDAWERMVSSIMRLDFVHTHISWGIHTKSRIKWDPMGQTWLEFLEEGMPGESLTTWLPGSGNPDLARRSAAALLTGYF
;
A
#
# COMPACT_ATOMS: atom_id res chain seq x y z
N MET A 1 -26.21 12.09 -5.82
CA MET A 1 -24.96 11.34 -5.54
C MET A 1 -23.88 12.38 -5.29
N GLN A 2 -23.33 12.39 -4.07
CA GLN A 2 -22.44 13.44 -3.57
C GLN A 2 -21.04 13.29 -4.18
N ASN A 3 -20.54 14.38 -4.75
CA ASN A 3 -19.14 14.52 -5.18
C ASN A 3 -18.26 14.63 -3.93
N GLY A 4 -17.46 13.59 -3.66
CA GLY A 4 -16.38 13.69 -2.69
C GLY A 4 -15.31 14.71 -3.14
N PRO A 5 -14.50 15.26 -2.22
CA PRO A 5 -13.57 16.35 -2.50
C PRO A 5 -12.33 15.96 -3.32
N PHE A 6 -12.25 14.72 -3.80
CA PHE A 6 -11.12 14.22 -4.58
C PHE A 6 -11.62 13.60 -5.90
N PRO A 7 -11.04 14.02 -7.04
CA PRO A 7 -11.37 13.40 -8.32
C PRO A 7 -10.89 11.94 -8.32
N PRO A 8 -11.57 11.03 -9.06
CA PRO A 8 -11.04 9.71 -9.33
C PRO A 8 -9.66 9.85 -9.99
N ILE A 9 -8.66 9.13 -9.48
CA ILE A 9 -7.33 9.09 -10.06
C ILE A 9 -7.50 8.55 -11.49
N LYS A 10 -7.29 9.43 -12.49
CA LYS A 10 -7.32 9.01 -13.89
C LYS A 10 -6.18 8.00 -14.09
N GLN A 11 -6.52 6.87 -14.69
CA GLN A 11 -5.58 5.82 -15.14
C GLN A 11 -4.40 6.37 -15.96
N SER A 12 -4.49 7.59 -16.50
CA SER A 12 -3.41 8.26 -17.24
C SER A 12 -2.30 8.86 -16.37
N ALA A 13 -2.39 8.82 -15.03
CA ALA A 13 -1.32 9.28 -14.13
C ALA A 13 -0.31 8.18 -13.79
N LEU A 14 -0.64 6.91 -14.09
CA LEU A 14 0.29 5.79 -14.12
C LEU A 14 0.87 5.73 -15.54
N GLN A 15 1.68 6.72 -15.92
CA GLN A 15 2.47 6.60 -17.13
C GLN A 15 3.47 5.45 -16.88
N GLU A 16 3.46 4.41 -17.73
CA GLU A 16 4.45 3.32 -17.68
C GLU A 16 5.85 3.93 -17.77
N HIS A 17 6.48 4.19 -16.63
CA HIS A 17 7.86 4.65 -16.55
C HIS A 17 8.76 3.44 -16.77
N ARG A 18 8.84 2.99 -18.03
CA ARG A 18 9.85 2.01 -18.43
C ARG A 18 11.22 2.66 -18.36
N ALA A 19 12.17 1.98 -17.71
CA ALA A 19 13.57 2.39 -17.67
C ALA A 19 14.11 2.72 -19.07
N GLN A 20 14.97 3.74 -19.17
CA GLN A 20 15.58 4.14 -20.44
C GLN A 20 16.33 2.95 -21.08
N GLN A 21 15.86 2.50 -22.23
CA GLN A 21 16.40 1.33 -22.95
C GLN A 21 17.66 1.64 -23.79
N HIS A 22 18.29 2.80 -23.64
CA HIS A 22 19.46 3.20 -24.45
C HIS A 22 20.74 3.30 -23.61
N PHE A 23 21.84 2.79 -24.17
CA PHE A 23 23.16 2.77 -23.56
C PHE A 23 23.77 4.18 -23.40
N PRO A 24 24.55 4.48 -22.33
CA PRO A 24 24.86 3.59 -21.21
C PRO A 24 23.61 3.36 -20.36
N TYR A 25 23.35 2.09 -20.01
CA TYR A 25 22.28 1.72 -19.10
C TYR A 25 22.63 2.20 -17.68
N LEU A 26 22.57 3.51 -17.47
CA LEU A 26 22.69 4.16 -16.17
C LEU A 26 21.36 4.09 -15.40
N GLY A 27 20.32 3.54 -16.02
CA GLY A 27 18.94 3.58 -15.60
C GLY A 27 18.58 2.55 -14.54
N ARG A 28 18.87 2.86 -13.28
CA ARG A 28 17.83 2.63 -12.27
C ARG A 28 16.79 3.73 -12.43
N ASP A 29 15.54 3.36 -12.66
CA ASP A 29 14.46 4.33 -12.63
C ASP A 29 14.42 4.95 -11.22
N THR A 30 14.29 6.26 -11.14
CA THR A 30 13.98 6.97 -9.89
C THR A 30 12.73 6.42 -9.21
N LEU A 31 11.82 5.82 -9.98
CA LEU A 31 10.57 5.20 -9.56
C LEU A 31 10.63 3.67 -9.55
N ASP A 32 11.81 3.07 -9.57
CA ASP A 32 11.98 1.62 -9.36
C ASP A 32 11.44 1.21 -7.97
N ARG A 33 10.86 0.01 -7.88
CA ARG A 33 10.34 -0.58 -6.64
C ARG A 33 11.39 -0.61 -5.54
N GLN A 34 12.64 -0.93 -5.89
CA GLN A 34 13.76 -0.96 -4.94
C GLN A 34 14.00 0.40 -4.25
N ARG A 35 13.62 1.51 -4.89
CA ARG A 35 13.74 2.85 -4.32
C ARG A 35 12.52 3.29 -3.53
N ALA A 36 11.40 2.57 -3.62
CA ALA A 36 10.12 3.00 -3.07
C ALA A 36 10.19 3.26 -1.56
N ILE A 37 10.91 2.44 -0.79
CA ILE A 37 11.08 2.62 0.66
C ILE A 37 11.78 3.95 0.99
N PHE A 38 12.82 4.31 0.22
CA PHE A 38 13.53 5.58 0.41
C PHE A 38 12.63 6.76 0.05
N THR A 39 11.90 6.67 -1.06
CA THR A 39 10.94 7.71 -1.46
C THR A 39 9.82 7.86 -0.44
N ILE A 40 9.26 6.78 0.09
CA ILE A 40 8.27 6.80 1.18
C ILE A 40 8.84 7.56 2.39
N THR A 41 10.05 7.21 2.80
CA THR A 41 10.71 7.84 3.96
C THR A 41 10.94 9.33 3.76
N ASP A 42 11.46 9.73 2.60
CA ASP A 42 11.70 11.13 2.27
C ASP A 42 10.39 11.92 2.16
N THR A 43 9.37 11.33 1.55
CA THR A 43 8.05 11.94 1.39
C THR A 43 7.36 12.14 2.75
N LEU A 44 7.46 11.17 3.67
CA LEU A 44 6.97 11.35 5.04
C LEU A 44 7.70 12.48 5.76
N ASN A 45 9.02 12.61 5.56
CA ASN A 45 9.78 13.72 6.12
C ASN A 45 9.29 15.07 5.58
N GLN A 46 9.11 15.19 4.26
CA GLN A 46 8.55 16.38 3.61
C GLN A 46 7.13 16.71 4.10
N LEU A 47 6.35 15.70 4.46
CA LEU A 47 5.01 15.86 5.03
C LEU A 47 5.01 16.19 6.52
N GLY A 48 6.16 16.19 7.20
CA GLY A 48 6.26 16.39 8.65
C GLY A 48 5.86 15.16 9.47
N GLN A 49 5.87 13.98 8.87
CA GLN A 49 5.45 12.68 9.43
C GLN A 49 6.62 11.73 9.69
N ALA A 50 7.84 12.26 9.85
CA ALA A 50 9.05 11.45 10.00
C ALA A 50 8.98 10.46 11.18
N SER A 51 8.28 10.82 12.27
CA SER A 51 8.08 9.94 13.44
C SER A 51 7.22 8.71 13.15
N ARG A 52 6.39 8.74 12.09
CA ARG A 52 5.49 7.65 11.70
C ARG A 52 6.13 6.65 10.73
N THR A 53 7.31 6.95 10.19
CA THR A 53 8.02 6.12 9.20
C THR A 53 8.18 4.67 9.66
N SER A 54 8.69 4.45 10.87
CA SER A 54 8.91 3.09 11.39
C SER A 54 7.62 2.29 11.52
N THR A 55 6.52 2.95 11.90
CA THR A 55 5.20 2.34 12.02
C THR A 55 4.66 1.96 10.65
N LEU A 56 4.73 2.86 9.67
CA LEU A 56 4.27 2.58 8.31
C LEU A 56 5.10 1.46 7.65
N LEU A 57 6.43 1.49 7.78
CA LEU A 57 7.29 0.47 7.20
C LEU A 57 7.09 -0.90 7.86
N ARG A 58 6.85 -0.95 9.18
CA ARG A 58 6.52 -2.22 9.86
C ARG A 58 5.19 -2.79 9.38
N TRP A 59 4.18 -1.94 9.19
CA TRP A 59 2.90 -2.36 8.62
C TRP A 59 3.07 -2.85 7.19
N LEU A 60 3.78 -2.11 6.33
CA LEU A 60 4.07 -2.51 4.95
C LEU A 60 4.84 -3.82 4.88
N GLY A 61 5.78 -4.05 5.79
CA GLY A 61 6.53 -5.30 5.88
C GLY A 61 5.67 -6.53 6.15
N ARG A 62 4.42 -6.38 6.62
CA ARG A 62 3.48 -7.50 6.71
C ARG A 62 3.10 -8.02 5.33
N PHE A 63 3.08 -7.16 4.32
CA PHE A 63 2.71 -7.47 2.94
C PHE A 63 3.92 -7.74 2.03
N ASP A 64 5.15 -7.83 2.57
CA ASP A 64 6.36 -8.03 1.78
C ASP A 64 6.36 -9.39 1.08
N GLY A 65 6.43 -9.38 -0.26
CA GLY A 65 6.34 -10.56 -1.12
C GLY A 65 4.96 -10.77 -1.75
N MET A 66 3.94 -10.02 -1.33
CA MET A 66 2.59 -10.10 -1.91
C MET A 66 2.57 -9.62 -3.38
N GLU A 67 3.50 -8.72 -3.76
CA GLU A 67 3.62 -8.18 -5.13
C GLU A 67 3.83 -9.26 -6.20
N ALA A 68 4.36 -10.44 -5.84
CA ALA A 68 4.52 -11.55 -6.77
C ALA A 68 3.18 -12.18 -7.19
N HIS A 69 2.10 -11.85 -6.49
CA HIS A 69 0.75 -12.40 -6.65
C HIS A 69 -0.30 -11.33 -6.95
N LEU A 70 0.15 -10.11 -7.26
CA LEU A 70 -0.69 -8.96 -7.55
C LEU A 70 -0.30 -8.32 -8.88
N GLU A 71 -1.21 -7.53 -9.43
CA GLU A 71 -0.89 -6.61 -10.53
C GLU A 71 0.03 -5.48 -10.01
N GLU A 72 0.80 -4.86 -10.91
CA GLU A 72 1.77 -3.81 -10.55
C GLU A 72 1.11 -2.60 -9.89
N ASP A 73 -0.12 -2.26 -10.30
CA ASP A 73 -0.91 -1.16 -9.72
C ASP A 73 -1.53 -1.50 -8.36
N GLN A 74 -1.32 -2.72 -7.88
CA GLN A 74 -1.71 -3.22 -6.56
C GLN A 74 -0.50 -3.51 -5.66
N ASP A 75 0.73 -3.30 -6.12
CA ASP A 75 1.92 -3.47 -5.30
C ASP A 75 1.88 -2.57 -4.05
N PRO A 76 1.93 -3.13 -2.82
CA PRO A 76 1.79 -2.36 -1.60
C PRO A 76 2.78 -1.19 -1.46
N LEU A 77 4.04 -1.38 -1.87
CA LEU A 77 5.06 -0.34 -1.79
C LEU A 77 4.83 0.74 -2.85
N LEU A 78 4.49 0.34 -4.08
CA LEU A 78 4.29 1.30 -5.17
C LEU A 78 3.02 2.14 -4.94
N CYS A 79 1.91 1.51 -4.50
CA CYS A 79 0.66 2.20 -4.20
C CYS A 79 0.84 3.23 -3.07
N VAL A 80 1.48 2.83 -1.96
CA VAL A 80 1.70 3.76 -0.84
C VAL A 80 2.66 4.88 -1.24
N ARG A 81 3.73 4.59 -1.97
CA ARG A 81 4.63 5.63 -2.50
C ARG A 81 3.86 6.64 -3.36
N ALA A 82 3.09 6.17 -4.32
CA ALA A 82 2.33 7.04 -5.23
C ALA A 82 1.34 7.92 -4.46
N LEU A 83 0.64 7.35 -3.47
CA LEU A 83 -0.28 8.08 -2.60
C LEU A 83 0.42 9.19 -1.81
N LEU A 84 1.58 8.89 -1.20
CA LEU A 84 2.35 9.87 -0.44
C LEU A 84 2.88 11.00 -1.34
N MET A 85 3.39 10.66 -2.52
CA MET A 85 3.87 11.65 -3.49
C MET A 85 2.73 12.57 -3.95
N ALA A 86 1.55 12.01 -4.20
CA ALA A 86 0.36 12.81 -4.52
C ALA A 86 -0.05 13.74 -3.37
N ALA A 87 0.12 13.31 -2.12
CA ALA A 87 -0.13 14.16 -0.94
C ALA A 87 0.85 15.35 -0.87
N VAL A 88 2.14 15.14 -1.15
CA VAL A 88 3.12 16.24 -1.25
C VAL A 88 2.76 17.21 -2.35
N ALA A 89 2.49 16.71 -3.57
CA ALA A 89 2.11 17.56 -4.70
C ALA A 89 0.87 18.41 -4.37
N ALA A 90 -0.13 17.81 -3.73
CA ALA A 90 -1.35 18.50 -3.34
C ALA A 90 -1.15 19.50 -2.20
N ARG A 91 -0.14 19.32 -1.34
CA ARG A 91 0.26 20.30 -0.30
C ARG A 91 0.93 21.52 -0.93
N VAL A 92 1.74 21.34 -1.97
CA VAL A 92 2.32 22.46 -2.73
C VAL A 92 1.22 23.30 -3.38
N SER A 93 0.15 22.68 -3.87
CA SER A 93 -0.98 23.39 -4.50
C SER A 93 -1.98 23.99 -3.49
N ARG A 94 -2.09 23.44 -2.28
CA ARG A 94 -3.05 23.89 -1.25
C ARG A 94 -2.31 24.51 -0.09
N SER A 95 -2.34 25.84 0.00
CA SER A 95 -1.95 26.60 1.19
C SER A 95 -2.92 26.29 2.35
N THR A 96 -2.75 25.13 2.95
CA THR A 96 -3.54 24.64 4.09
C THR A 96 -2.77 24.97 5.36
N ALA A 97 -2.78 26.26 5.71
CA ALA A 97 -1.91 26.82 6.75
C ALA A 97 -2.20 26.32 8.18
N ASN A 98 -3.27 25.57 8.43
CA ASN A 98 -3.78 25.28 9.78
C ASN A 98 -4.09 23.81 10.06
N GLU A 99 -3.66 22.87 9.22
CA GLU A 99 -3.88 21.46 9.55
C GLU A 99 -2.86 20.96 10.58
N SER A 100 -3.33 20.28 11.64
CA SER A 100 -2.42 19.64 12.57
C SER A 100 -1.72 18.42 11.93
N PRO A 101 -0.47 18.10 12.34
CA PRO A 101 0.21 16.90 11.85
C PRO A 101 -0.58 15.61 12.10
N ASP A 102 -1.31 15.50 13.21
CA ASP A 102 -2.07 14.30 13.51
C ASP A 102 -3.32 14.17 12.62
N ASP A 103 -4.05 15.26 12.35
CA ASP A 103 -5.19 15.25 11.39
C ASP A 103 -4.71 14.86 9.98
N ALA A 104 -3.52 15.36 9.59
CA ALA A 104 -2.91 15.04 8.31
C ALA A 104 -2.55 13.56 8.21
N TRP A 105 -2.06 12.99 9.31
CA TRP A 105 -1.77 11.56 9.40
C TRP A 105 -3.05 10.72 9.34
N GLU A 106 -4.09 11.10 10.08
CA GLU A 106 -5.38 10.40 10.06
C GLU A 106 -5.99 10.33 8.66
N ARG A 107 -5.98 11.46 7.93
CA ARG A 107 -6.43 11.47 6.54
C ARG A 107 -5.56 10.57 5.66
N MET A 108 -4.25 10.58 5.87
CA MET A 108 -3.32 9.77 5.11
C MET A 108 -3.58 8.28 5.34
N VAL A 109 -3.73 7.86 6.59
CA VAL A 109 -4.13 6.50 6.96
C VAL A 109 -5.46 6.16 6.30
N SER A 110 -6.47 7.02 6.40
CA SER A 110 -7.76 6.79 5.74
C SER A 110 -7.64 6.62 4.23
N SER A 111 -6.64 7.25 3.59
CA SER A 111 -6.40 7.13 2.15
C SER A 111 -5.67 5.83 1.82
N ILE A 112 -4.69 5.42 2.63
CA ILE A 112 -3.98 4.13 2.52
C ILE A 112 -4.98 2.98 2.67
N MET A 113 -5.93 3.08 3.60
CA MET A 113 -6.95 2.04 3.83
C MET A 113 -7.94 1.84 2.68
N ARG A 114 -7.91 2.71 1.65
CA ARG A 114 -8.73 2.58 0.44
C ARG A 114 -7.98 1.93 -0.71
N LEU A 115 -6.70 1.59 -0.53
CA LEU A 115 -5.90 0.91 -1.55
C LEU A 115 -6.36 -0.55 -1.69
N ASP A 116 -6.45 -1.04 -2.92
CA ASP A 116 -7.01 -2.35 -3.22
C ASP A 116 -6.30 -3.49 -2.50
N PHE A 117 -4.97 -3.42 -2.34
CA PHE A 117 -4.20 -4.46 -1.66
C PHE A 117 -4.62 -4.67 -0.19
N VAL A 118 -5.13 -3.63 0.48
CA VAL A 118 -5.67 -3.72 1.85
C VAL A 118 -7.00 -4.50 1.88
N HIS A 119 -7.68 -4.54 0.74
CA HIS A 119 -8.96 -5.21 0.57
C HIS A 119 -8.87 -6.57 -0.12
N THR A 120 -7.70 -6.90 -0.66
CA THR A 120 -7.42 -8.20 -1.26
C THR A 120 -7.41 -9.31 -0.21
N HIS A 121 -8.12 -10.40 -0.53
CA HIS A 121 -8.09 -11.63 0.24
C HIS A 121 -7.20 -12.65 -0.44
N ILE A 122 -6.47 -13.40 0.39
CA ILE A 122 -5.64 -14.51 -0.06
C ILE A 122 -5.91 -15.73 0.83
N SER A 123 -6.01 -16.91 0.22
CA SER A 123 -6.20 -18.16 0.94
C SER A 123 -5.47 -19.32 0.30
N TRP A 124 -5.06 -20.27 1.14
CA TRP A 124 -4.75 -21.63 0.71
C TRP A 124 -6.01 -22.49 0.75
N GLY A 125 -6.16 -23.36 -0.24
CA GLY A 125 -7.28 -24.30 -0.29
C GLY A 125 -7.28 -25.17 -1.54
N ILE A 126 -8.35 -25.96 -1.66
CA ILE A 126 -8.59 -26.87 -2.78
C ILE A 126 -9.88 -26.44 -3.47
N HIS A 127 -9.79 -26.20 -4.79
CA HIS A 127 -10.91 -25.71 -5.59
C HIS A 127 -11.53 -24.43 -5.00
N THR A 128 -12.80 -24.50 -4.57
CA THR A 128 -13.56 -23.36 -4.03
C THR A 128 -13.54 -23.28 -2.50
N LYS A 129 -12.85 -24.19 -1.82
CA LYS A 129 -12.83 -24.26 -0.35
C LYS A 129 -11.50 -23.75 0.19
N SER A 130 -11.52 -22.56 0.79
CA SER A 130 -10.41 -22.05 1.59
C SER A 130 -10.25 -22.87 2.87
N ARG A 131 -9.03 -23.33 3.16
CA ARG A 131 -8.66 -23.93 4.45
C ARG A 131 -8.20 -22.86 5.43
N ILE A 132 -7.24 -22.03 5.00
CA ILE A 132 -6.71 -20.91 5.78
C ILE A 132 -6.75 -19.65 4.93
N LYS A 133 -7.09 -18.54 5.57
CA LYS A 133 -7.08 -17.21 4.97
C LYS A 133 -5.98 -16.40 5.64
N TRP A 134 -5.21 -15.70 4.84
CA TRP A 134 -4.17 -14.85 5.35
C TRP A 134 -4.76 -13.66 6.10
N ASP A 135 -4.23 -13.39 7.29
CA ASP A 135 -4.51 -12.20 8.08
C ASP A 135 -3.20 -11.43 8.33
N PRO A 136 -2.93 -10.32 7.61
CA PRO A 136 -1.70 -9.54 7.76
C PRO A 136 -1.48 -8.95 9.16
N MET A 137 -2.55 -8.88 9.96
CA MET A 137 -2.48 -8.42 11.35
C MET A 137 -2.09 -9.54 12.33
N GLY A 138 -2.25 -10.81 11.94
CA GLY A 138 -1.89 -11.97 12.75
C GLY A 138 -0.55 -12.59 12.38
N GLN A 139 -0.17 -12.53 11.09
CA GLN A 139 1.05 -13.15 10.57
C GLN A 139 1.57 -12.40 9.33
N THR A 140 2.88 -12.48 9.10
CA THR A 140 3.51 -11.96 7.89
C THR A 140 3.12 -12.78 6.65
N TRP A 141 3.31 -12.19 5.47
CA TRP A 141 3.11 -12.88 4.20
C TRP A 141 3.99 -14.15 4.07
N LEU A 142 5.27 -14.06 4.44
CA LEU A 142 6.20 -15.20 4.32
C LEU A 142 5.79 -16.36 5.23
N GLU A 143 5.42 -16.09 6.48
CA GLU A 143 4.90 -17.12 7.40
C GLU A 143 3.64 -17.80 6.84
N PHE A 144 2.75 -17.03 6.18
CA PHE A 144 1.56 -17.58 5.54
C PHE A 144 1.86 -18.48 4.33
N LEU A 145 2.88 -18.14 3.53
CA LEU A 145 3.29 -18.98 2.40
C LEU A 145 3.80 -20.35 2.85
N GLU A 146 4.46 -20.42 4.01
CA GLU A 146 4.97 -21.67 4.57
C GLU A 146 3.85 -22.62 5.02
N GLU A 147 2.62 -22.13 5.22
CA GLU A 147 1.48 -22.95 5.62
C GLU A 147 0.84 -23.73 4.46
N GLY A 148 1.26 -23.53 3.21
CA GLY A 148 0.74 -24.24 2.05
C GLY A 148 0.97 -25.75 2.11
N MET A 149 -0.05 -26.56 1.80
CA MET A 149 0.06 -28.02 1.77
C MET A 149 0.09 -28.60 0.35
N PRO A 150 0.68 -29.80 0.14
CA PRO A 150 0.67 -30.45 -1.17
C PRO A 150 -0.75 -30.61 -1.74
N GLY A 151 -0.93 -30.20 -2.99
CA GLY A 151 -2.22 -30.25 -3.70
C GLY A 151 -3.13 -29.05 -3.47
N GLU A 152 -2.77 -28.11 -2.59
CA GLU A 152 -3.45 -26.82 -2.46
C GLU A 152 -2.98 -25.82 -3.51
N SER A 153 -3.78 -24.79 -3.73
CA SER A 153 -3.41 -23.64 -4.56
C SER A 153 -3.67 -22.35 -3.80
N LEU A 154 -2.82 -21.35 -4.06
CA LEU A 154 -2.99 -20.01 -3.55
C LEU A 154 -4.04 -19.30 -4.40
N THR A 155 -5.09 -18.78 -3.75
CA THR A 155 -6.15 -18.03 -4.42
C THR A 155 -6.17 -16.60 -3.90
N THR A 156 -6.14 -15.64 -4.81
CA THR A 156 -6.22 -14.20 -4.55
C THR A 156 -7.50 -13.63 -5.15
N TRP A 157 -8.25 -12.84 -4.39
CA TRP A 157 -9.46 -12.17 -4.91
C TRP A 157 -9.78 -10.88 -4.14
N LEU A 158 -10.46 -9.95 -4.82
CA LEU A 158 -10.98 -8.73 -4.23
C LEU A 158 -12.52 -8.82 -4.10
N PRO A 159 -13.08 -8.96 -2.89
CA PRO A 159 -14.53 -8.97 -2.71
C PRO A 159 -15.15 -7.63 -3.09
N GLY A 160 -16.39 -7.63 -3.60
CA GLY A 160 -17.12 -6.39 -3.89
C GLY A 160 -17.37 -5.49 -2.67
N SER A 161 -17.38 -6.06 -1.45
CA SER A 161 -17.44 -5.31 -0.19
C SER A 161 -16.06 -4.89 0.35
N GLY A 162 -14.97 -5.28 -0.32
CA GLY A 162 -13.60 -5.20 0.19
C GLY A 162 -13.38 -6.02 1.48
N ASN A 163 -12.33 -5.64 2.22
CA ASN A 163 -11.99 -6.18 3.54
C ASN A 163 -12.06 -5.09 4.63
N PRO A 164 -13.27 -4.70 5.09
CA PRO A 164 -13.43 -3.58 6.02
C PRO A 164 -12.83 -3.86 7.40
N ASP A 165 -12.74 -5.14 7.81
CA ASP A 165 -12.17 -5.49 9.10
C ASP A 165 -10.63 -5.33 9.10
N LEU A 166 -9.94 -5.84 8.06
CA LEU A 166 -8.51 -5.62 7.91
C LEU A 166 -8.16 -4.13 7.79
N ALA A 167 -8.94 -3.37 7.02
CA ALA A 167 -8.75 -1.93 6.90
C ALA A 167 -8.90 -1.23 8.26
N ARG A 168 -9.92 -1.58 9.05
CA ARG A 168 -10.12 -1.02 10.40
C ARG A 168 -8.96 -1.36 11.35
N ARG A 169 -8.51 -2.63 11.37
CA ARG A 169 -7.40 -3.07 12.23
C ARG A 169 -6.05 -2.46 11.80
N SER A 170 -5.81 -2.38 10.49
CA SER A 170 -4.64 -1.70 9.92
C SER A 170 -4.61 -0.22 10.25
N ALA A 171 -5.76 0.48 10.16
CA ALA A 171 -5.87 1.87 10.56
C ALA A 171 -5.50 2.07 12.03
N ALA A 172 -6.07 1.24 12.92
CA ALA A 172 -5.76 1.30 14.35
C ALA A 172 -4.26 1.09 14.61
N ALA A 173 -3.61 0.15 13.93
CA ALA A 173 -2.18 -0.10 14.06
C ALA A 173 -1.34 1.08 13.56
N LEU A 174 -1.69 1.69 12.43
CA LEU A 174 -0.98 2.85 11.88
C LEU A 174 -1.16 4.12 12.72
N LEU A 175 -2.31 4.31 13.37
CA LEU A 175 -2.58 5.47 14.22
C LEU A 175 -1.89 5.36 15.60
N THR A 176 -1.89 4.16 16.17
CA THR A 176 -1.40 3.91 17.54
C THR A 176 0.04 3.44 17.60
N GLY A 177 0.56 2.84 16.52
CA GLY A 177 1.89 2.23 16.47
C GLY A 177 1.97 0.80 17.03
N TYR A 178 0.85 0.24 17.48
CA TYR A 178 0.77 -1.12 18.06
C TYR A 178 0.33 -2.15 17.01
N PHE A 179 1.05 -3.28 16.96
CA PHE A 179 0.78 -4.44 16.12
C PHE A 179 0.63 -5.67 17.00
#